data_AF-A0A4R3AY32-F1
#
_entry.id   AF-A0A4R3AY32-F1
#
_cell.length_a   1.000
_cell.length_b   1.000
_cell.length_c   1.000
_cell.angle_alpha   90.00
_cell.angle_beta   90.00
_cell.angle_gamma   90.00
#
_symmetry.space_group_name_H-M   'P 1'
#
loop_
_entity.id
_entity.type
_entity.pdbx_description
1 polymer ?
#
loop_
_entity_poly.entity_id
_entity_poly.type
_entity_poly.pdbx_seq_one_letter_code
_entity_poly.pdbx_strand_id
1 'polypeptide(L)'
;MLSIGYSQAQTSDDSIERRVEKDIVWIKQWTKSNVPDFHLVKILSMINSGNIPKEEKDSILYFYQIPHWGGMNTIIAQPNFQSLSPSELFTYCMINYEWYNQNCSGRIITKEDEPQLYGTFYRKYREFVWSDRQLNALKQHRDTIFHLLRNVISKDGFIGTNSLLMMESLNFIEGIPIVLEQLDKKENNDLYTLLMLLMMKGDYAKFKKTTIYEDIYGPESHIRSAIDNSQENRDLIRNMAKSFFEQNDK
;
A
#
# COMPACT_ATOMS: atom_id res chain seq x y z
N MET A 1 27.59 -52.31 -18.36
CA MET A 1 26.16 -52.02 -18.06
C MET A 1 26.16 -50.93 -16.99
N LEU A 2 26.04 -49.66 -17.39
CA LEU A 2 26.04 -48.52 -16.48
C LEU A 2 24.60 -48.24 -16.04
N SER A 3 24.29 -48.54 -14.79
CA SER A 3 23.03 -48.14 -14.16
C SER A 3 23.13 -46.66 -13.81
N ILE A 4 22.52 -45.81 -14.62
CA ILE A 4 22.26 -44.41 -14.30
C ILE A 4 21.12 -44.40 -13.29
N GLY A 5 21.43 -44.11 -12.03
CA GLY A 5 20.43 -43.82 -11.02
C GLY A 5 19.67 -42.56 -11.42
N TYR A 6 18.39 -42.71 -11.72
CA TYR A 6 17.49 -41.58 -11.88
C TYR A 6 17.43 -40.81 -10.56
N SER A 7 18.01 -39.61 -10.58
CA SER A 7 17.78 -38.55 -9.60
C SER A 7 16.27 -38.39 -9.42
N GLN A 8 15.79 -38.51 -8.18
CA GLN A 8 14.41 -38.23 -7.81
C GLN A 8 14.01 -36.87 -8.37
N ALA A 9 12.84 -36.83 -9.00
CA ALA A 9 12.23 -35.60 -9.49
C ALA A 9 12.17 -34.57 -8.35
N GLN A 10 12.87 -33.44 -8.53
CA GLN A 10 12.67 -32.24 -7.71
C GLN A 10 11.21 -31.81 -7.89
N THR A 11 10.44 -31.95 -6.82
CA THR A 11 8.99 -31.80 -6.77
C THR A 11 8.54 -30.37 -7.03
N SER A 12 7.30 -30.20 -7.48
CA SER A 12 6.69 -28.91 -7.84
C SER A 12 6.79 -27.83 -6.74
N ASP A 13 6.83 -28.22 -5.47
CA ASP A 13 6.91 -27.30 -4.33
C ASP A 13 8.23 -26.53 -4.27
N ASP A 14 9.38 -27.18 -4.52
CA ASP A 14 10.69 -26.52 -4.60
C ASP A 14 10.75 -25.46 -5.71
N SER A 15 9.93 -25.63 -6.75
CA SER A 15 9.84 -24.67 -7.85
C SER A 15 8.97 -23.45 -7.51
N ILE A 16 7.95 -23.66 -6.67
CA ILE A 16 7.06 -22.61 -6.17
C ILE A 16 7.81 -21.78 -5.13
N GLU A 17 8.46 -22.42 -4.16
CA GLU A 17 9.23 -21.71 -3.11
C GLU A 17 10.34 -20.83 -3.70
N ARG A 18 11.12 -21.36 -4.66
CA ARG A 18 12.14 -20.55 -5.35
C ARG A 18 11.57 -19.40 -6.17
N ARG A 19 10.34 -19.54 -6.68
CA ARG A 19 9.64 -18.45 -7.38
C ARG A 19 9.16 -17.40 -6.38
N VAL A 20 8.60 -17.84 -5.25
CA VAL A 20 8.17 -16.99 -4.13
C VAL A 20 9.33 -16.14 -3.62
N GLU A 21 10.51 -16.71 -3.41
CA GLU A 21 11.70 -15.95 -2.98
C GLU A 21 12.07 -14.84 -3.96
N LYS A 22 12.05 -15.14 -5.27
CA LYS A 22 12.34 -14.15 -6.31
C LYS A 22 11.28 -13.04 -6.35
N ASP A 23 10.01 -13.40 -6.24
CA ASP A 23 8.90 -12.44 -6.23
C ASP A 23 8.97 -11.55 -4.98
N ILE A 24 9.33 -12.08 -3.80
CA ILE A 24 9.51 -11.30 -2.57
C ILE A 24 10.66 -10.30 -2.70
N VAL A 25 11.83 -10.76 -3.17
CA VAL A 25 13.00 -9.88 -3.39
C VAL A 25 12.61 -8.77 -4.35
N TRP A 26 11.90 -9.12 -5.42
CA TRP A 26 11.44 -8.17 -6.41
C TRP A 26 10.45 -7.15 -5.82
N ILE A 27 9.39 -7.60 -5.13
CA ILE A 27 8.39 -6.72 -4.51
C ILE A 27 9.08 -5.78 -3.52
N LYS A 28 9.94 -6.28 -2.62
CA LYS A 28 10.63 -5.45 -1.64
C LYS A 28 11.56 -4.41 -2.28
N GLN A 29 12.37 -4.81 -3.28
CA GLN A 29 13.35 -3.93 -3.91
C GLN A 29 12.70 -2.86 -4.81
N TRP A 30 11.71 -3.23 -5.61
CA TRP A 30 11.18 -2.34 -6.65
C TRP A 30 10.09 -1.42 -6.16
N THR A 31 9.31 -1.86 -5.17
CA THR A 31 8.11 -1.14 -4.72
C THR A 31 8.33 -0.40 -3.39
N LYS A 32 9.46 -0.67 -2.71
CA LYS A 32 9.70 -0.24 -1.32
C LYS A 32 8.51 -0.57 -0.42
N SER A 33 7.88 -1.72 -0.64
CA SER A 33 6.70 -2.16 0.10
C SER A 33 7.08 -3.06 1.27
N ASN A 34 6.22 -3.06 2.28
CA ASN A 34 6.25 -4.05 3.34
C ASN A 34 5.57 -5.32 2.83
N VAL A 35 6.27 -6.47 2.84
CA VAL A 35 5.70 -7.74 2.40
C VAL A 35 5.40 -8.60 3.62
N PRO A 36 4.12 -8.90 3.90
CA PRO A 36 3.77 -9.78 5.00
C PRO A 36 4.15 -11.23 4.69
N ASP A 37 4.67 -11.94 5.69
CA ASP A 37 4.99 -13.38 5.54
C ASP A 37 3.79 -14.28 5.88
N PHE A 38 2.66 -13.71 6.34
CA PHE A 38 1.50 -14.48 6.78
C PHE A 38 0.86 -15.22 5.61
N HIS A 39 0.90 -16.56 5.63
CA HIS A 39 0.32 -17.41 4.57
C HIS A 39 0.78 -17.08 3.14
N LEU A 40 1.97 -16.46 3.00
CA LEU A 40 2.42 -15.88 1.75
C LEU A 40 2.50 -16.90 0.60
N VAL A 41 3.03 -18.10 0.86
CA VAL A 41 3.10 -19.19 -0.14
C VAL A 41 1.71 -19.61 -0.61
N LYS A 42 0.75 -19.73 0.32
CA LYS A 42 -0.65 -20.07 0.01
C LYS A 42 -1.27 -18.99 -0.89
N ILE A 43 -1.13 -17.72 -0.52
CA ILE A 43 -1.69 -16.60 -1.27
C ILE A 43 -1.09 -16.52 -2.68
N LEU A 44 0.23 -16.63 -2.80
CA LEU A 44 0.90 -16.63 -4.10
C LEU A 44 0.49 -17.83 -4.95
N SER A 45 0.30 -19.00 -4.35
CA SER A 45 -0.26 -20.17 -5.06
C SER A 45 -1.67 -19.90 -5.59
N MET A 46 -2.54 -19.26 -4.80
CA MET A 46 -3.90 -18.88 -5.22
C MET A 46 -3.88 -17.85 -6.36
N ILE A 47 -3.02 -16.84 -6.28
CA ILE A 47 -2.81 -15.82 -7.33
C ILE A 47 -2.30 -16.48 -8.62
N ASN A 48 -1.35 -17.41 -8.52
CA ASN A 48 -0.75 -18.08 -9.69
C ASN A 48 -1.65 -19.18 -10.29
N SER A 49 -2.57 -19.74 -9.51
CA SER A 49 -3.50 -20.79 -9.94
C SER A 49 -4.81 -20.25 -10.54
N GLY A 50 -4.97 -18.92 -10.62
CA GLY A 50 -6.16 -18.29 -11.20
C GLY A 50 -6.33 -18.63 -12.69
N ASN A 51 -7.18 -19.61 -12.99
CA ASN A 51 -7.72 -19.82 -14.34
C ASN A 51 -8.74 -18.70 -14.62
N ILE A 52 -8.29 -17.57 -15.15
CA ILE A 52 -9.19 -16.51 -15.64
C ILE A 52 -9.95 -17.07 -16.86
N PRO A 53 -11.30 -17.06 -16.87
CA PRO A 53 -12.10 -17.45 -18.02
C PRO A 53 -11.68 -16.65 -19.27
N LYS A 54 -11.61 -17.33 -20.43
CA LYS A 54 -11.09 -16.74 -21.67
C LYS A 54 -11.83 -15.46 -22.09
N GLU A 55 -13.12 -15.37 -21.79
CA GLU A 55 -13.99 -14.25 -22.12
C GLU A 55 -13.70 -13.00 -21.28
N GLU A 56 -13.28 -13.15 -20.01
CA GLU A 56 -12.85 -12.03 -19.17
C GLU A 56 -11.44 -11.53 -19.56
N LYS A 57 -10.57 -12.44 -20.05
CA LYS A 57 -9.23 -12.07 -20.58
C LYS A 57 -9.29 -11.12 -21.77
N ASP A 58 -10.36 -11.19 -22.57
CA ASP A 58 -10.52 -10.37 -23.78
C ASP A 58 -11.14 -9.00 -23.47
N SER A 59 -11.80 -8.85 -22.31
CA SER A 59 -12.45 -7.59 -21.88
C SER A 59 -11.55 -6.67 -21.04
N ILE A 60 -10.53 -7.23 -20.39
CA ILE A 60 -9.51 -6.50 -19.64
C ILE A 60 -8.32 -6.35 -20.58
N LEU A 61 -7.87 -5.13 -20.85
CA LEU A 61 -6.72 -4.83 -21.72
C LEU A 61 -5.45 -5.53 -21.17
N TYR A 62 -5.25 -6.79 -21.55
CA TYR A 62 -4.10 -7.60 -21.17
C TYR A 62 -2.90 -7.09 -21.96
N PHE A 63 -2.14 -6.17 -21.37
CA PHE A 63 -0.77 -5.94 -21.81
C PHE A 63 0.03 -7.21 -21.53
N TYR A 64 0.17 -8.05 -22.56
CA TYR A 64 1.03 -9.21 -22.54
C TYR A 64 2.47 -8.81 -22.19
N GLN A 65 3.05 -9.56 -21.26
CA GLN A 65 4.49 -9.64 -20.95
C GLN A 65 5.20 -8.32 -20.63
N ILE A 66 4.82 -7.72 -19.50
CA ILE A 66 5.79 -7.03 -18.65
C ILE A 66 6.18 -8.03 -17.54
N PRO A 67 7.36 -8.67 -17.57
CA PRO A 67 7.76 -9.62 -16.55
C PRO A 67 8.18 -8.91 -15.24
N HIS A 68 7.41 -7.95 -14.73
CA HIS A 68 7.93 -6.99 -13.76
C HIS A 68 6.95 -6.50 -12.70
N TRP A 69 5.87 -7.20 -12.35
CA TRP A 69 5.10 -6.96 -11.11
C TRP A 69 4.45 -8.28 -10.71
N GLY A 70 4.91 -8.93 -9.63
CA GLY A 70 4.43 -10.26 -9.24
C GLY A 70 2.90 -10.32 -9.12
N GLY A 71 2.24 -11.05 -10.03
CA GLY A 71 0.82 -11.41 -9.96
C GLY A 71 -0.23 -10.30 -10.10
N MET A 72 0.16 -9.01 -10.19
CA MET A 72 -0.78 -7.88 -10.16
C MET A 72 -1.69 -7.86 -11.39
N ASN A 73 -2.97 -8.19 -11.15
CA ASN A 73 -4.15 -8.31 -12.03
C ASN A 73 -4.78 -9.71 -12.02
N THR A 74 -4.20 -10.70 -11.34
CA THR A 74 -4.93 -11.94 -11.10
C THR A 74 -5.92 -11.76 -9.95
N ILE A 75 -7.18 -11.65 -10.33
CA ILE A 75 -8.32 -11.59 -9.43
C ILE A 75 -8.63 -13.03 -9.00
N ILE A 76 -8.44 -13.36 -7.72
CA ILE A 76 -8.85 -14.68 -7.24
C ILE A 76 -10.38 -14.80 -7.29
N ALA A 77 -10.88 -15.99 -7.62
CA ALA A 77 -12.31 -16.25 -7.73
C ALA A 77 -13.06 -15.89 -6.44
N GLN A 78 -14.30 -15.41 -6.57
CA GLN A 78 -15.08 -14.90 -5.45
C GLN A 78 -15.21 -15.88 -4.26
N PRO A 79 -15.46 -17.20 -4.45
CA PRO A 79 -15.50 -18.13 -3.32
C PRO A 79 -14.18 -18.23 -2.57
N ASN A 80 -13.06 -18.18 -3.29
CA ASN A 80 -11.72 -18.20 -2.70
C ASN A 80 -11.47 -16.91 -1.91
N PHE A 81 -11.85 -15.75 -2.46
CA PHE A 81 -11.73 -14.47 -1.78
C PHE A 81 -12.53 -14.43 -0.48
N GLN A 82 -13.79 -14.88 -0.51
CA GLN A 82 -14.66 -14.91 0.66
C GLN A 82 -14.19 -15.90 1.74
N SER A 83 -13.39 -16.89 1.37
CA SER A 83 -12.83 -17.87 2.30
C SER A 83 -11.55 -17.42 3.01
N LEU A 84 -10.97 -16.27 2.62
CA LEU A 84 -9.73 -15.79 3.22
C LEU A 84 -9.95 -15.41 4.69
N SER A 85 -9.06 -15.89 5.56
CA SER A 85 -8.97 -15.37 6.92
C SER A 85 -8.51 -13.89 6.91
N PRO A 86 -8.66 -13.13 8.01
CA PRO A 86 -8.17 -11.75 8.07
C PRO A 86 -6.67 -11.60 7.77
N SER A 87 -5.82 -12.55 8.21
CA SER A 87 -4.38 -12.54 7.92
C SER A 87 -4.07 -12.86 6.47
N GLU A 88 -4.85 -13.76 5.87
CA GLU A 88 -4.75 -14.11 4.45
C GLU A 88 -5.22 -12.97 3.54
N LEU A 89 -6.34 -12.34 3.90
CA LEU A 89 -6.86 -11.15 3.24
C LEU A 89 -5.85 -10.00 3.31
N PHE A 90 -5.25 -9.76 4.49
CA PHE A 90 -4.21 -8.76 4.66
C PHE A 90 -3.03 -9.02 3.72
N THR A 91 -2.48 -10.24 3.72
CA THR A 91 -1.37 -10.59 2.82
C THR A 91 -1.74 -10.45 1.35
N TYR A 92 -2.92 -10.93 0.96
CA TYR A 92 -3.42 -10.80 -0.41
C TYR A 92 -3.46 -9.33 -0.85
N CYS A 93 -4.08 -8.46 -0.07
CA CYS A 93 -4.16 -7.04 -0.40
C CYS A 93 -2.79 -6.36 -0.41
N MET A 94 -1.87 -6.73 0.48
CA MET A 94 -0.55 -6.11 0.56
C MET A 94 0.35 -6.43 -0.64
N ILE A 95 0.12 -7.56 -1.33
CA ILE A 95 0.95 -8.00 -2.46
C ILE A 95 0.22 -7.98 -3.81
N ASN A 96 -1.11 -7.84 -3.82
CA ASN A 96 -1.92 -7.91 -5.04
C ASN A 96 -3.04 -6.85 -5.05
N TYR A 97 -2.88 -5.84 -5.91
CA TYR A 97 -3.95 -4.94 -6.28
C TYR A 97 -4.80 -5.57 -7.39
N GLU A 98 -6.12 -5.41 -7.33
CA GLU A 98 -7.02 -5.98 -8.33
C GLU A 98 -7.29 -5.05 -9.53
N TRP A 99 -7.05 -3.75 -9.37
CA TRP A 99 -7.28 -2.78 -10.43
C TRP A 99 -6.02 -2.00 -10.81
N TYR A 100 -5.93 -1.71 -12.10
CA TYR A 100 -4.99 -0.77 -12.68
C TYR A 100 -5.74 0.45 -13.23
N ASN A 101 -5.38 1.64 -12.77
CA ASN A 101 -5.97 2.90 -13.22
C ASN A 101 -4.92 3.71 -14.02
N GLN A 102 -5.14 3.80 -15.34
CA GLN A 102 -4.34 4.65 -16.21
C GLN A 102 -4.65 6.14 -15.94
N ASN A 103 -3.87 6.75 -15.05
CA ASN A 103 -4.05 8.15 -14.73
C ASN A 103 -3.29 9.06 -15.72
N CYS A 104 -3.83 9.32 -16.91
CA CYS A 104 -3.14 10.13 -17.94
C CYS A 104 -2.87 11.61 -17.55
N SER A 105 -3.44 12.12 -16.45
CA SER A 105 -3.27 13.51 -15.97
C SER A 105 -2.39 13.63 -14.72
N GLY A 106 -1.86 12.53 -14.19
CA GLY A 106 -1.13 12.57 -12.93
C GLY A 106 0.22 13.29 -13.06
N ARG A 107 0.60 14.01 -12.01
CA ARG A 107 1.85 14.77 -11.90
C ARG A 107 3.07 13.88 -12.15
N ILE A 108 4.01 14.35 -12.97
CA ILE A 108 5.37 13.80 -13.09
C ILE A 108 6.24 14.63 -12.15
N ILE A 109 6.87 14.01 -11.15
CA ILE A 109 7.80 14.73 -10.25
C ILE A 109 9.06 15.12 -11.03
N THR A 110 9.35 16.40 -11.08
CA THR A 110 10.66 16.92 -11.49
C THR A 110 11.53 17.19 -10.25
N LYS A 111 12.82 17.48 -10.41
CA LYS A 111 13.69 17.78 -9.25
C LYS A 111 13.24 19.03 -8.49
N GLU A 112 12.55 19.94 -9.15
CA GLU A 112 11.97 21.14 -8.55
C GLU A 112 10.76 20.84 -7.65
N ASP A 113 10.16 19.64 -7.77
CA ASP A 113 9.00 19.20 -6.98
C ASP A 113 9.38 18.49 -5.66
N GLU A 114 10.66 18.10 -5.49
CA GLU A 114 11.13 17.39 -4.29
C GLU A 114 11.06 18.19 -2.97
N PRO A 115 11.18 19.53 -2.92
CA PRO A 115 11.18 20.27 -1.65
C PRO A 115 9.78 20.66 -1.15
N GLN A 116 8.70 20.13 -1.73
CA GLN A 116 7.33 20.50 -1.36
C GLN A 116 6.58 19.37 -0.63
N LEU A 117 5.62 19.77 0.20
CA LEU A 117 4.67 18.87 0.86
C LEU A 117 3.32 18.95 0.14
N TYR A 118 2.82 17.80 -0.31
CA TYR A 118 1.61 17.71 -1.12
C TYR A 118 0.42 17.21 -0.30
N GLY A 119 -0.79 17.58 -0.71
CA GLY A 119 -2.02 17.07 -0.10
C GLY A 119 -2.37 15.63 -0.46
N THR A 120 -1.71 15.07 -1.47
CA THR A 120 -1.97 13.72 -1.93
C THR A 120 -0.67 13.02 -2.27
N PHE A 121 -0.62 11.71 -2.02
CA PHE A 121 0.50 10.87 -2.45
C PHE A 121 0.79 10.99 -3.94
N TYR A 122 2.08 10.82 -4.28
CA TYR A 122 2.53 10.84 -5.66
C TYR A 122 1.80 9.81 -6.53
N ARG A 123 1.55 10.19 -7.79
CA ARG A 123 0.83 9.42 -8.81
C ARG A 123 1.31 7.97 -8.91
N LYS A 124 2.63 7.72 -8.87
CA LYS A 124 3.20 6.37 -9.01
C LYS A 124 2.66 5.39 -7.97
N TYR A 125 2.18 5.90 -6.83
CA TYR A 125 1.57 5.08 -5.78
C TYR A 125 0.10 4.72 -6.02
N ARG A 126 -0.58 5.33 -7.01
CA ARG A 126 -2.03 5.19 -7.23
C ARG A 126 -2.43 4.58 -8.58
N GLU A 127 -1.47 4.11 -9.37
CA GLU A 127 -1.80 3.42 -10.63
C GLU A 127 -2.33 2.01 -10.37
N PHE A 128 -1.98 1.41 -9.23
CA PHE A 128 -2.55 0.16 -8.74
C PHE A 128 -3.41 0.47 -7.52
N VAL A 129 -4.66 -0.01 -7.53
CA VAL A 129 -5.62 0.29 -6.46
C VAL A 129 -6.34 -0.97 -6.03
N TRP A 130 -6.68 -1.01 -4.74
CA TRP A 130 -7.53 -2.07 -4.21
C TRP A 130 -8.94 -1.94 -4.79
N SER A 131 -9.56 -3.09 -5.05
CA SER A 131 -10.97 -3.12 -5.43
C SER A 131 -11.88 -2.78 -4.26
N ASP A 132 -13.14 -2.47 -4.59
CA ASP A 132 -14.18 -2.26 -3.58
C ASP A 132 -14.35 -3.50 -2.70
N ARG A 133 -14.23 -4.72 -3.25
CA ARG A 133 -14.31 -5.95 -2.44
C ARG A 133 -13.13 -6.07 -1.48
N GLN A 134 -11.92 -5.70 -1.90
CA GLN A 134 -10.74 -5.66 -1.03
C GLN A 134 -10.92 -4.64 0.08
N LEU A 135 -11.29 -3.40 -0.26
CA LEU A 135 -11.48 -2.32 0.73
C LEU A 135 -12.61 -2.62 1.71
N ASN A 136 -13.74 -3.16 1.24
CA ASN A 136 -14.86 -3.50 2.11
C ASN A 136 -14.50 -4.65 3.07
N ALA A 137 -13.82 -5.69 2.58
CA ALA A 137 -13.39 -6.80 3.42
C ALA A 137 -12.33 -6.33 4.46
N LEU A 138 -11.38 -5.49 4.06
CA LEU A 138 -10.39 -4.92 4.99
C LEU A 138 -11.05 -4.08 6.08
N LYS A 139 -12.05 -3.25 5.73
CA LYS A 139 -12.81 -2.43 6.70
C LYS A 139 -13.58 -3.28 7.72
N GLN A 140 -14.11 -4.43 7.32
CA GLN A 140 -14.80 -5.36 8.25
C GLN A 140 -13.86 -5.93 9.32
N HIS A 141 -12.56 -5.94 9.06
CA HIS A 141 -11.53 -6.45 9.97
C HIS A 141 -10.52 -5.37 10.40
N ARG A 142 -10.92 -4.09 10.35
CA ARG A 142 -10.05 -2.92 10.45
C ARG A 142 -8.99 -3.02 11.57
N ASP A 143 -9.40 -3.36 12.80
CA ASP A 143 -8.49 -3.41 13.95
C ASP A 143 -7.49 -4.58 13.86
N THR A 144 -7.93 -5.73 13.38
CA THR A 144 -7.06 -6.88 13.11
C THR A 144 -6.05 -6.55 12.00
N ILE A 145 -6.52 -5.89 10.94
CA ILE A 145 -5.66 -5.42 9.86
C ILE A 145 -4.63 -4.42 10.36
N PHE A 146 -5.01 -3.47 11.22
CA PHE A 146 -4.06 -2.53 11.81
C PHE A 146 -3.01 -3.23 12.66
N HIS A 147 -3.41 -4.22 13.48
CA HIS A 147 -2.47 -5.00 14.27
C HIS A 147 -1.45 -5.75 13.40
N LEU A 148 -1.92 -6.41 12.34
CA LEU A 148 -1.05 -7.10 11.38
C LEU A 148 -0.10 -6.11 10.69
N LEU A 149 -0.63 -4.97 10.24
CA LEU A 149 0.15 -3.92 9.58
C LEU A 149 1.26 -3.37 10.48
N ARG A 150 0.93 -3.08 11.75
CA ARG A 150 1.91 -2.63 12.75
C ARG A 150 3.03 -3.65 12.93
N ASN A 151 2.70 -4.94 12.98
CA ASN A 151 3.71 -6.01 13.11
C ASN A 151 4.66 -6.03 11.91
N VAL A 152 4.16 -5.86 10.69
CA VAL A 152 5.01 -5.82 9.49
C VAL A 152 5.89 -4.57 9.47
N ILE A 153 5.33 -3.39 9.75
CA ILE A 153 6.10 -2.13 9.83
C ILE A 153 7.19 -2.23 10.90
N SER A 154 6.86 -2.76 12.08
CA SER A 154 7.83 -2.94 13.17
C SER A 154 8.95 -3.91 12.79
N LYS A 155 8.63 -4.99 12.07
CA LYS A 155 9.61 -5.97 11.62
C LYS A 155 10.56 -5.39 10.59
N ASP A 156 10.03 -4.68 9.59
CA ASP A 156 10.83 -4.11 8.51
C ASP A 156 11.57 -2.83 8.92
N GLY A 157 11.08 -2.15 9.96
CA GLY A 157 11.68 -0.93 10.52
C GLY A 157 11.31 0.36 9.78
N PHE A 158 10.52 0.28 8.71
CA PHE A 158 10.05 1.43 7.93
C PHE A 158 8.61 1.22 7.43
N ILE A 159 7.93 2.32 7.10
CA ILE A 159 6.61 2.29 6.47
C ILE A 159 6.79 2.31 4.95
N GLY A 160 6.50 1.18 4.32
CA GLY A 160 6.54 1.00 2.87
C GLY A 160 5.32 1.56 2.15
N THR A 161 5.41 1.67 0.83
CA THR A 161 4.38 2.28 -0.03
C THR A 161 2.99 1.70 0.19
N ASN A 162 2.85 0.38 0.16
CA ASN A 162 1.57 -0.29 0.36
C ASN A 162 1.01 -0.06 1.78
N SER A 163 1.87 -0.03 2.80
CA SER A 163 1.47 0.33 4.16
C SER A 163 0.95 1.76 4.25
N LEU A 164 1.62 2.73 3.63
CA LEU A 164 1.15 4.12 3.59
C LEU A 164 -0.25 4.22 2.97
N LEU A 165 -0.44 3.56 1.82
CA LEU A 165 -1.72 3.52 1.13
C LEU A 165 -2.79 2.85 1.98
N MET A 166 -2.45 1.78 2.70
CA MET A 166 -3.41 1.07 3.55
C MET A 166 -3.83 1.93 4.74
N MET A 167 -2.87 2.61 5.37
CA MET A 167 -3.13 3.57 6.46
C MET A 167 -4.06 4.70 6.00
N GLU A 168 -3.84 5.22 4.80
CA GLU A 168 -4.67 6.25 4.21
C GLU A 168 -6.06 5.74 3.79
N SER A 169 -6.14 4.54 3.22
CA SER A 169 -7.39 3.97 2.68
C SER A 169 -8.35 3.51 3.78
N LEU A 170 -7.82 3.07 4.93
CA LEU A 170 -8.60 2.63 6.09
C LEU A 170 -8.66 3.68 7.21
N ASN A 171 -8.04 4.85 6.97
CA ASN A 171 -7.94 5.97 7.90
C ASN A 171 -7.45 5.53 9.29
N PHE A 172 -6.27 4.90 9.36
CA PHE A 172 -5.65 4.42 10.60
C PHE A 172 -5.08 5.57 11.45
N ILE A 173 -5.97 6.31 12.13
CA ILE A 173 -5.63 7.40 13.06
C ILE A 173 -4.71 6.88 14.18
N GLU A 174 -4.95 5.67 14.66
CA GLU A 174 -4.12 4.98 15.66
C GLU A 174 -2.69 4.68 15.17
N GLY A 175 -2.44 4.83 13.87
CA GLY A 175 -1.12 4.74 13.27
C GLY A 175 -0.28 6.02 13.36
N ILE A 176 -0.87 7.16 13.75
CA ILE A 176 -0.16 8.45 13.86
C ILE A 176 1.12 8.35 14.70
N PRO A 177 1.14 7.72 15.89
CA PRO A 177 2.38 7.58 16.67
C PRO A 177 3.51 6.87 15.92
N ILE A 178 3.18 5.84 15.14
CA ILE A 178 4.17 5.08 14.34
C ILE A 178 4.75 5.98 13.23
N VAL A 179 3.91 6.80 12.59
CA VAL A 179 4.34 7.74 11.56
C VAL A 179 5.27 8.81 12.14
N LEU A 180 4.94 9.36 13.31
CA LEU A 180 5.78 10.36 14.00
C LEU A 180 7.14 9.79 14.39
N GLU A 181 7.18 8.57 14.93
CA GLU A 181 8.43 7.89 15.28
C GLU A 181 9.33 7.68 14.05
N GLN A 182 8.74 7.38 12.89
CA GLN A 182 9.49 7.21 11.64
C GLN A 182 10.06 8.54 11.12
N LEU A 183 9.29 9.63 11.26
CA LEU A 183 9.76 10.98 10.95
C LEU A 183 10.92 11.43 11.85
N ASP A 184 10.98 10.96 13.09
CA ASP A 184 12.10 11.23 14.01
C ASP A 184 13.40 10.52 13.60
N LYS A 185 13.28 9.38 12.91
CA LYS A 185 14.45 8.64 12.39
C LYS A 185 14.97 9.25 11.09
N LYS A 186 14.06 9.63 10.20
CA LYS A 186 14.40 10.18 8.88
C LYS A 186 13.24 11.00 8.32
N GLU A 187 13.56 12.21 7.86
CA GLU A 187 12.58 13.04 7.15
C GLU A 187 12.05 12.35 5.89
N ASN A 188 10.74 12.43 5.70
CA ASN A 188 10.05 11.86 4.55
C ASN A 188 8.74 12.62 4.28
N ASN A 189 8.63 13.27 3.11
CA ASN A 189 7.47 14.08 2.72
C ASN A 189 6.18 13.25 2.59
N ASP A 190 6.27 11.97 2.23
CA ASP A 190 5.10 11.09 2.15
C ASP A 190 4.52 10.84 3.55
N LEU A 191 5.35 10.81 4.61
CA LEU A 191 4.86 10.67 5.97
C LEU A 191 4.10 11.92 6.43
N TYR A 192 4.59 13.11 6.10
CA TYR A 192 3.85 14.36 6.33
C TYR A 192 2.52 14.38 5.56
N THR A 193 2.56 13.95 4.30
CA THR A 193 1.37 13.81 3.44
C THR A 193 0.34 12.87 4.09
N LEU A 194 0.79 11.72 4.61
CA LEU A 194 -0.08 10.78 5.33
C LEU A 194 -0.71 11.43 6.56
N LEU A 195 0.05 12.15 7.39
CA LEU A 195 -0.50 12.84 8.57
C LEU A 195 -1.60 13.83 8.18
N MET A 196 -1.37 14.65 7.13
CA MET A 196 -2.37 15.58 6.62
C MET A 196 -3.62 14.87 6.10
N LEU A 197 -3.45 13.77 5.37
CA LEU A 197 -4.56 12.96 4.85
C LEU A 197 -5.38 12.33 5.99
N LEU A 198 -4.73 11.81 7.04
CA LEU A 198 -5.43 11.26 8.20
C LEU A 198 -6.25 12.32 8.94
N MET A 199 -5.68 13.52 9.16
CA MET A 199 -6.41 14.64 9.77
C MET A 199 -7.57 15.14 8.90
N MET A 200 -7.37 15.20 7.57
CA MET A 200 -8.40 15.64 6.63
C MET A 200 -9.55 14.62 6.53
N LYS A 201 -9.25 13.34 6.34
CA LYS A 201 -10.25 12.26 6.28
C LYS A 201 -10.95 12.02 7.60
N GLY A 202 -10.25 12.22 8.71
CA GLY A 202 -10.80 12.17 10.05
C GLY A 202 -11.57 13.43 10.48
N ASP A 203 -11.81 14.37 9.57
CA ASP A 203 -12.57 15.60 9.81
C ASP A 203 -12.07 16.43 11.01
N TYR A 204 -10.74 16.58 11.13
CA TYR A 204 -10.16 17.28 12.26
C TYR A 204 -10.41 18.80 12.17
N ALA A 205 -11.39 19.28 12.95
CA ALA A 205 -11.85 20.67 12.90
C ALA A 205 -10.76 21.72 13.13
N LYS A 206 -9.71 21.44 13.92
CA LYS A 206 -8.60 22.39 14.11
C LYS A 206 -7.70 22.47 12.88
N PHE A 207 -7.43 21.34 12.23
CA PHE A 207 -6.64 21.31 10.99
C PHE A 207 -7.35 22.04 9.85
N LYS A 208 -8.67 21.86 9.71
CA LYS A 208 -9.49 22.55 8.70
C LYS A 208 -9.48 24.08 8.78
N LYS A 209 -9.05 24.66 9.90
CA LYS A 209 -8.94 26.11 10.11
C LYS A 209 -7.53 26.67 9.86
N THR A 210 -6.58 25.82 9.50
CA THR A 210 -5.20 26.23 9.23
C THR A 210 -5.05 26.75 7.80
N THR A 211 -4.06 27.62 7.58
CA THR A 211 -3.66 28.05 6.22
C THR A 211 -3.21 26.86 5.38
N ILE A 212 -2.47 25.91 5.98
CA ILE A 212 -2.08 24.65 5.32
C ILE A 212 -3.28 23.92 4.71
N TYR A 213 -4.39 23.82 5.44
CA TYR A 213 -5.58 23.16 4.91
C TYR A 213 -6.19 23.94 3.75
N GLU A 214 -6.29 25.26 3.86
CA GLU A 214 -6.82 26.11 2.80
C GLU A 214 -5.99 26.00 1.52
N ASP A 215 -4.65 26.07 1.63
CA ASP A 215 -3.73 26.01 0.49
C ASP A 215 -3.77 24.66 -0.22
N ILE A 216 -3.96 23.57 0.53
CA ILE A 216 -3.85 22.20 0.02
C ILE A 216 -5.21 21.59 -0.35
N TYR A 217 -6.27 21.91 0.38
CA TYR A 217 -7.59 21.27 0.29
C TYR A 217 -8.75 22.27 0.19
N GLY A 218 -8.48 23.58 0.22
CA GLY A 218 -9.49 24.63 0.10
C GLY A 218 -10.11 24.69 -1.30
N PRO A 219 -11.10 25.58 -1.51
CA PRO A 219 -11.85 25.68 -2.76
C PRO A 219 -10.99 25.94 -4.01
N GLU A 220 -9.88 26.66 -3.85
CA GLU A 220 -8.94 26.98 -4.93
C GLU A 220 -7.84 25.92 -5.12
N SER A 221 -7.86 24.85 -4.31
CA SER A 221 -6.86 23.80 -4.41
C SER A 221 -7.07 22.89 -5.61
N HIS A 222 -5.98 22.28 -6.08
CA HIS A 222 -6.01 21.27 -7.14
C HIS A 222 -5.06 20.12 -6.81
N ILE A 223 -5.02 19.10 -7.67
CA ILE A 223 -4.21 17.87 -7.49
C ILE A 223 -2.69 18.09 -7.36
N ARG A 224 -2.21 19.33 -7.55
CA ARG A 224 -0.80 19.71 -7.41
C ARG A 224 -0.60 20.78 -6.33
N SER A 225 -1.64 21.13 -5.58
CA SER A 225 -1.52 22.03 -4.44
C SER A 225 -0.53 21.45 -3.44
N ALA A 226 0.34 22.33 -2.98
CA ALA A 226 1.47 22.00 -2.15
C ALA A 226 1.88 23.21 -1.34
N ILE A 227 2.54 22.94 -0.21
CA ILE A 227 3.21 23.96 0.60
C ILE A 227 4.71 23.69 0.59
N ASP A 228 5.47 24.69 1.01
CA ASP A 228 6.90 24.55 1.23
C ASP A 228 7.18 23.54 2.36
N ASN A 229 8.23 22.73 2.19
CA ASN A 229 8.74 21.87 3.25
C ASN A 229 9.64 22.67 4.22
N SER A 230 9.09 23.70 4.86
CA SER A 230 9.77 24.43 5.95
C SER A 230 9.61 23.72 7.29
N GLN A 231 10.51 24.05 8.23
CA GLN A 231 10.44 23.55 9.60
C GLN A 231 9.13 23.95 10.28
N GLU A 232 8.65 25.18 10.05
CA GLU A 232 7.39 25.69 10.60
C GLU A 232 6.20 24.82 10.17
N ASN A 233 6.08 24.53 8.87
CA ASN A 233 5.02 23.67 8.35
C ASN A 233 5.12 22.24 8.89
N ARG A 234 6.34 21.67 8.95
CA ARG A 234 6.57 20.34 9.52
C ARG A 234 6.14 20.27 10.99
N ASP A 235 6.51 21.25 11.80
CA ASP A 235 6.17 21.30 13.21
C ASP A 235 4.67 21.47 13.41
N LEU A 236 4.02 22.34 12.63
CA LEU A 236 2.58 22.52 12.67
C LEU A 236 1.84 21.21 12.33
N ILE A 237 2.22 20.52 11.25
CA ILE A 237 1.62 19.24 10.85
C ILE A 237 1.80 18.19 11.95
N ARG A 238 3.01 18.05 12.51
CA ARG A 238 3.31 17.07 13.58
C ARG A 238 2.49 17.36 14.84
N ASN A 239 2.44 18.62 15.27
CA ASN A 239 1.71 19.03 16.47
C ASN A 239 0.19 18.86 16.31
N MET A 240 -0.34 19.19 15.12
CA MET A 240 -1.75 18.98 14.81
C MET A 240 -2.10 17.50 14.77
N ALA A 241 -1.27 16.66 14.14
CA ALA A 241 -1.50 15.22 14.07
C ALA A 241 -1.44 14.57 15.45
N LYS A 242 -0.46 14.95 16.29
CA LYS A 242 -0.39 14.50 17.68
C LYS A 242 -1.65 14.88 18.47
N SER A 243 -2.06 16.15 18.37
CA SER A 243 -3.28 16.63 19.03
C SER A 243 -4.54 15.92 18.53
N PHE A 244 -4.58 15.59 17.23
CA PHE A 244 -5.68 14.86 16.61
C PHE A 244 -5.76 13.43 17.15
N PHE A 245 -4.63 12.73 17.24
CA PHE A 245 -4.55 11.41 17.86
C PHE A 245 -5.02 11.45 19.32
N GLU A 246 -4.49 12.36 20.14
CA GLU A 246 -4.86 12.50 21.57
C GLU A 246 -6.35 12.80 21.78
N GLN A 247 -7.01 13.48 20.84
CA GLN A 247 -8.45 13.73 20.90
C GLN A 247 -9.28 12.45 20.66
N ASN A 248 -8.80 11.54 19.82
CA ASN A 248 -9.50 10.33 19.40
C ASN A 248 -9.09 9.08 20.17
N ASP A 249 -7.99 9.12 20.93
CA ASP A 249 -7.50 8.04 21.80
C ASP A 249 -8.27 7.98 23.14
N LYS A 250 -9.59 8.19 23.10
CA LYS A 250 -10.49 8.25 24.27
C LYS A 250 -11.48 7.11 24.31
#